data_AF-M3WUL6-F1
#
_entry.id   AF-M3WUL6-F1
#
_cell.length_a   1.000
_cell.length_b   1.000
_cell.length_c   1.000
_cell.angle_alpha   90.00
_cell.angle_beta   90.00
_cell.angle_gamma   90.00
#
_symmetry.space_group_name_H-M   'P 1'
#
loop_
_entity.id
_entity.type
_entity.pdbx_description
1 polymer ?
#
loop_
_entity_poly.entity_id
_entity_poly.type
_entity_poly.pdbx_seq_one_letter_code
_entity_poly.pdbx_strand_id
1 'polypeptide(L)'
;MAQDQGEKENPMRELRIRKLCLNICVGESGDRLTRAAKVLEQLTGQTPVFSKARYTVRSFGIRRNEKIAVHCTVRGAKAEEILEKGLKVREYELRKNNFSDTGNFGFGIQEHIDLGIKYDPSIGIYGLDFYVVLGRPGFSIADKKRRTGCIGAKHRISKEEAMRWFQQKYDGIILPGRSKPEFRSIACAHHTLVIRLWWWYGSHVETDVRGEGMIGAGV
;
A
#
# COMPACT_ATOMS: atom_id res chain seq x y z
N MET A 1 11.99 14.49 -24.73
CA MET A 1 11.10 14.77 -23.58
C MET A 1 11.62 16.04 -22.93
N ALA A 2 10.90 17.14 -23.12
CA ALA A 2 11.38 18.48 -22.77
C ALA A 2 11.64 18.57 -21.26
N GLN A 3 12.86 18.96 -20.90
CA GLN A 3 13.19 19.38 -19.55
C GLN A 3 12.50 20.73 -19.33
N ASP A 4 11.53 20.76 -18.43
CA ASP A 4 10.91 22.00 -17.97
C ASP A 4 11.92 22.71 -17.04
N GLN A 5 12.79 23.50 -17.66
CA GLN A 5 13.81 24.28 -16.97
C GLN A 5 13.16 25.53 -16.38
N GLY A 6 12.97 25.52 -15.06
CA GLY A 6 13.12 26.71 -14.23
C GLY A 6 11.99 27.75 -14.24
N GLU A 7 10.73 27.34 -14.14
CA GLU A 7 9.73 28.26 -13.58
C GLU A 7 10.01 28.42 -12.08
N LYS A 8 10.25 29.68 -11.63
CA LYS A 8 10.46 30.07 -10.23
C LYS A 8 9.67 29.17 -9.28
N GLU A 9 10.40 28.40 -8.49
CA GLU A 9 9.80 27.42 -7.59
C GLU A 9 8.83 28.14 -6.65
N ASN A 10 7.54 27.90 -6.82
CA ASN A 10 6.53 28.46 -5.96
C ASN A 10 6.79 27.92 -4.54
N PRO A 11 7.08 28.77 -3.53
CA PRO A 11 7.45 28.30 -2.19
C PRO A 11 6.32 27.48 -1.54
N MET A 12 5.06 27.75 -1.93
CA MET A 12 3.90 26.99 -1.46
C MET A 12 3.75 25.58 -2.09
N ARG A 13 4.60 25.19 -3.03
CA ARG A 13 4.60 23.85 -3.64
C ARG A 13 5.67 22.92 -3.08
N GLU A 14 6.46 23.39 -2.13
CA GLU A 14 7.45 22.59 -1.43
C GLU A 14 6.80 21.40 -0.68
N LEU A 15 7.47 20.25 -0.73
CA LEU A 15 7.03 19.03 -0.07
C LEU A 15 7.46 19.04 1.40
N ARG A 16 6.49 18.76 2.27
CA ARG A 16 6.72 18.59 3.70
C ARG A 16 6.11 17.29 4.20
N ILE A 17 6.60 16.83 5.35
CA ILE A 17 5.99 15.70 6.06
C ILE A 17 4.69 16.18 6.69
N ARG A 18 3.57 15.61 6.25
CA ARG A 18 2.24 15.97 6.76
C ARG A 18 1.94 15.25 8.07
N LYS A 19 2.22 13.96 8.11
CA LYS A 19 2.11 13.12 9.31
C LYS A 19 2.96 11.87 9.14
N LEU A 20 3.44 11.37 10.26
CA LEU A 20 4.02 10.04 10.40
C LEU A 20 3.01 9.17 11.13
N CYS A 21 2.60 8.06 10.53
CA CYS A 21 1.78 7.05 11.18
C CYS A 21 2.67 5.90 11.60
N LEU A 22 2.59 5.54 12.88
CA LEU A 22 3.29 4.42 13.48
C LEU A 22 2.27 3.35 13.84
N ASN A 23 2.53 2.11 13.44
CA ASN A 23 1.60 1.01 13.67
C ASN A 23 2.34 -0.23 14.19
N ILE A 24 1.80 -0.82 15.25
CA ILE A 24 2.19 -2.15 15.74
C ILE A 24 0.96 -3.04 15.66
N CYS A 25 1.05 -4.11 14.88
CA CYS A 25 0.02 -5.14 14.78
C CYS A 25 0.50 -6.41 15.49
N VAL A 26 -0.22 -6.83 16.54
CA VAL A 26 0.16 -8.00 17.34
C VAL A 26 -0.66 -9.24 16.95
N GLY A 27 -1.90 -9.04 16.47
CA GLY A 27 -2.77 -10.13 16.05
C GLY A 27 -3.64 -10.72 17.16
N GLU A 28 -3.42 -10.33 18.41
CA GLU A 28 -4.12 -10.86 19.59
C GLU A 28 -4.47 -9.75 20.60
N SER A 29 -5.50 -10.00 21.40
CA SER A 29 -5.81 -9.18 22.59
C SER A 29 -4.95 -9.54 23.78
N GLY A 30 -4.97 -8.65 24.80
CA GLY A 30 -4.45 -8.94 26.14
C GLY A 30 -3.20 -8.17 26.46
N ASP A 31 -2.35 -8.76 27.31
CA ASP A 31 -1.18 -8.09 27.88
C ASP A 31 -0.12 -7.73 26.84
N ARG A 32 0.00 -8.52 25.78
CA ARG A 32 0.94 -8.22 24.71
C ARG A 32 0.58 -6.94 23.97
N LEU A 33 -0.71 -6.62 23.85
CA LEU A 33 -1.18 -5.39 23.23
C LEU A 33 -0.96 -4.18 24.14
N THR A 34 -1.16 -4.34 25.45
CA THR A 34 -0.93 -3.25 26.42
C THR A 34 0.56 -2.92 26.56
N ARG A 35 1.44 -3.92 26.48
CA ARG A 35 2.90 -3.72 26.41
C ARG A 35 3.33 -3.00 25.13
N ALA A 36 2.79 -3.39 23.97
CA ALA A 36 3.04 -2.70 22.71
C ALA A 36 2.61 -1.21 22.75
N ALA A 37 1.51 -0.91 23.45
CA ALA A 37 1.08 0.48 23.67
C ALA A 37 2.12 1.29 24.47
N LYS A 38 2.72 0.70 25.51
CA LYS A 38 3.79 1.34 26.29
C LYS A 38 5.02 1.65 25.45
N VAL A 39 5.41 0.77 24.52
CA VAL A 39 6.53 1.00 23.59
C VAL A 39 6.26 2.20 22.69
N LEU A 40 5.05 2.29 22.11
CA LEU A 40 4.68 3.43 21.27
C LEU A 40 4.59 4.73 22.06
N GLU A 41 4.15 4.66 23.31
CA GLU A 41 4.10 5.82 24.21
C GLU A 41 5.52 6.30 24.56
N GLN A 42 6.45 5.40 24.86
CA GLN A 42 7.86 5.74 25.08
C GLN A 42 8.51 6.36 23.84
N LEU A 43 8.20 5.84 22.64
CA LEU A 43 8.75 6.36 21.39
C LEU A 43 8.21 7.75 21.03
N THR A 44 6.90 7.97 21.21
CA THR A 44 6.20 9.17 20.70
C THR A 44 5.91 10.23 21.75
N GLY A 45 5.90 9.86 23.03
CA GLY A 45 5.44 10.68 24.15
C GLY A 45 3.93 10.99 24.09
N GLN A 46 3.14 10.16 23.41
CA GLN A 46 1.69 10.33 23.25
C GLN A 46 0.97 9.03 23.59
N THR A 47 -0.23 9.15 24.16
CA THR A 47 -1.09 7.99 24.43
C THR A 47 -1.60 7.41 23.11
N PRO A 48 -1.28 6.15 22.77
CA PRO A 48 -1.64 5.60 21.48
C PRO A 48 -3.09 5.08 21.45
N VAL A 49 -3.63 4.89 20.24
CA VAL A 49 -5.02 4.47 20.04
C VAL A 49 -5.10 2.99 19.69
N PHE A 50 -5.99 2.28 20.38
CA PHE A 50 -6.26 0.86 20.11
C PHE A 50 -7.22 0.69 18.92
N SER A 51 -6.77 -0.07 17.92
CA SER A 51 -7.55 -0.45 16.74
C SER A 51 -8.30 -1.76 16.98
N LYS A 52 -9.57 -1.78 16.58
CA LYS A 52 -10.44 -2.96 16.69
C LYS A 52 -10.55 -3.72 15.38
N ALA A 53 -10.78 -5.03 15.47
CA ALA A 53 -11.09 -5.90 14.35
C ALA A 53 -12.42 -5.54 13.70
N ARG A 54 -12.45 -5.44 12.37
CA ARG A 54 -13.72 -5.31 11.62
C ARG A 54 -14.35 -6.65 11.29
N TYR A 55 -13.55 -7.70 11.11
CA TYR A 55 -13.97 -9.02 10.67
C TYR A 55 -13.55 -10.08 11.68
N THR A 56 -14.31 -11.18 11.72
CA THR A 56 -13.93 -12.39 12.45
C THR A 56 -13.23 -13.32 11.47
N VAL A 57 -11.98 -13.69 11.75
CA VAL A 57 -11.20 -14.61 10.92
C VAL A 57 -10.63 -15.70 11.82
N ARG A 58 -11.18 -16.91 11.72
CA ARG A 58 -10.83 -18.03 12.61
C ARG A 58 -9.38 -18.47 12.47
N SER A 59 -8.83 -18.41 11.25
CA SER A 59 -7.43 -18.79 10.98
C SER A 59 -6.41 -17.93 11.72
N PHE A 60 -6.74 -16.66 11.99
CA PHE A 60 -5.90 -15.74 12.76
C PHE A 60 -6.29 -15.66 14.24
N GLY A 61 -7.31 -16.41 14.68
CA GLY A 61 -7.80 -16.36 16.05
C GLY A 61 -8.56 -15.07 16.42
N ILE A 62 -8.91 -14.23 15.43
CA ILE A 62 -9.46 -12.90 15.65
C ILE A 62 -10.99 -12.89 15.66
N ARG A 63 -11.60 -12.22 16.64
CA ARG A 63 -13.04 -11.94 16.70
C ARG A 63 -13.36 -10.49 16.35
N ARG A 64 -14.58 -10.23 15.86
CA ARG A 64 -15.07 -8.87 15.57
C ARG A 64 -15.07 -8.00 16.84
N ASN A 65 -14.70 -6.72 16.67
CA ASN A 65 -14.57 -5.69 17.73
C ASN A 65 -13.49 -5.94 18.78
N GLU A 66 -12.71 -7.00 18.61
CA GLU A 66 -11.56 -7.30 19.44
C GLU A 66 -10.41 -6.30 19.17
N LYS A 67 -9.63 -5.92 20.19
CA LYS A 67 -8.50 -4.99 20.00
C LYS A 67 -7.28 -5.78 19.53
N ILE A 68 -6.66 -5.37 18.41
CA ILE A 68 -5.60 -6.15 17.75
C ILE A 68 -4.30 -5.37 17.57
N ALA A 69 -4.44 -4.08 17.31
CA ALA A 69 -3.32 -3.24 16.91
C ALA A 69 -3.34 -1.93 17.69
N VAL A 70 -2.18 -1.31 17.77
CA VAL A 70 -1.98 -0.01 18.38
C VAL A 70 -1.32 0.88 17.36
N HIS A 71 -1.83 2.10 17.22
CA HIS A 71 -1.25 3.08 16.32
C HIS A 71 -1.16 4.45 16.97
N CYS A 72 -0.19 5.22 16.50
CA CYS A 72 0.01 6.61 16.90
C CYS A 72 0.28 7.44 15.64
N THR A 73 -0.24 8.67 15.60
CA THR A 73 0.06 9.61 14.51
C THR A 73 0.83 10.80 15.05
N VAL A 74 2.08 10.94 14.62
CA VAL A 74 2.97 12.03 15.01
C VAL A 74 3.01 13.07 13.90
N ARG A 75 3.11 14.35 14.26
CA ARG A 75 3.19 15.49 13.32
C ARG A 75 4.21 16.51 13.83
N GLY A 76 4.69 17.37 12.94
CA GLY A 76 5.66 18.42 13.27
C GLY A 76 7.08 17.89 13.47
N ALA A 77 7.91 18.61 14.24
CA ALA A 77 9.31 18.29 14.46
C ALA A 77 9.54 16.87 15.02
N LYS A 78 8.71 16.43 15.97
CA LYS A 78 8.76 15.07 16.52
C LYS A 78 8.66 13.98 15.45
N ALA A 79 7.92 14.22 14.37
CA ALA A 79 7.79 13.25 13.30
C ALA A 79 9.08 13.14 12.48
N GLU A 80 9.83 14.24 12.32
CA GLU A 80 11.10 14.26 11.60
C GLU A 80 12.19 13.54 12.40
N GLU A 81 12.27 13.81 13.71
CA GLU A 81 13.20 13.12 14.61
C GLU A 81 13.00 11.60 14.62
N ILE A 82 11.75 11.15 14.74
CA ILE A 82 11.41 9.72 14.75
C ILE A 82 11.65 9.08 13.38
N LEU A 83 11.38 9.82 12.30
CA LEU A 83 11.63 9.34 10.95
C LEU A 83 13.13 9.18 10.67
N GLU A 84 13.94 10.13 11.10
CA GLU A 84 15.40 10.07 10.95
C GLU A 84 15.98 8.86 11.69
N LYS A 85 15.53 8.63 12.93
CA LYS A 85 15.90 7.41 13.68
C LYS A 85 15.51 6.14 12.92
N GLY A 86 14.30 6.08 12.36
CA GLY A 86 13.85 4.92 11.60
C GLY A 86 14.60 4.70 10.28
N LEU A 87 14.96 5.78 9.58
CA LEU A 87 15.73 5.71 8.34
C LEU A 87 17.18 5.29 8.60
N LYS A 88 17.77 5.69 9.74
CA LYS A 88 19.10 5.24 10.16
C LYS A 88 19.20 3.73 10.32
N VAL A 89 18.17 3.09 10.89
CA VAL A 89 18.09 1.61 11.01
C VAL A 89 18.04 0.93 9.64
N ARG A 90 17.48 1.61 8.63
CA ARG A 90 17.43 1.14 7.25
C ARG A 90 18.59 1.64 6.39
N GLU A 91 19.61 2.25 7.00
CA GLU A 91 20.78 2.79 6.31
C GLU A 91 20.43 3.77 5.17
N TYR A 92 19.28 4.46 5.30
CA TYR A 92 18.72 5.35 4.27
C TYR A 92 18.43 4.66 2.93
N GLU A 93 18.38 3.33 2.90
CA GLU A 93 18.04 2.56 1.71
C GLU A 93 16.54 2.26 1.65
N LEU A 94 15.89 2.68 0.56
CA LEU A 94 14.49 2.34 0.27
C LEU A 94 14.36 1.73 -1.11
N ARG A 95 13.43 0.78 -1.26
CA ARG A 95 13.10 0.22 -2.58
C ARG A 95 12.09 1.10 -3.29
N LYS A 96 12.16 1.17 -4.63
CA LYS A 96 11.16 1.86 -5.47
C LYS A 96 9.71 1.40 -5.23
N ASN A 97 9.51 0.16 -4.80
CA ASN A 97 8.18 -0.41 -4.53
C ASN A 97 7.55 0.11 -3.22
N ASN A 98 8.35 0.68 -2.31
CA ASN A 98 7.85 1.23 -1.04
C ASN A 98 7.13 2.57 -1.23
N PHE A 99 7.38 3.24 -2.35
CA PHE A 99 6.69 4.47 -2.72
C PHE A 99 5.37 4.16 -3.42
N SER A 100 4.29 4.73 -2.90
CA SER A 100 2.95 4.71 -3.47
C SER A 100 2.84 5.67 -4.66
N ASP A 101 1.86 5.43 -5.52
CA ASP A 101 1.55 6.31 -6.66
C ASP A 101 1.13 7.72 -6.21
N THR A 102 0.61 7.85 -4.98
CA THR A 102 0.25 9.14 -4.37
C THR A 102 1.46 9.88 -3.77
N GLY A 103 2.67 9.32 -3.88
CA GLY A 103 3.90 9.92 -3.34
C GLY A 103 4.12 9.72 -1.84
N ASN A 104 3.28 8.91 -1.18
CA ASN A 104 3.52 8.49 0.20
C ASN A 104 4.46 7.28 0.21
N PHE A 105 5.20 7.08 1.30
CA PHE A 105 6.08 5.93 1.43
C PHE A 105 6.06 5.37 2.83
N GLY A 106 6.47 4.11 2.96
CA GLY A 106 6.57 3.45 4.25
C GLY A 106 7.64 2.37 4.26
N PHE A 107 8.04 2.01 5.46
CA PHE A 107 8.96 0.91 5.72
C PHE A 107 8.64 0.30 7.07
N GLY A 108 8.84 -1.02 7.19
CA GLY A 108 8.75 -1.72 8.45
C GLY A 108 10.14 -1.88 9.07
N ILE A 109 10.22 -1.91 10.40
CA ILE A 109 11.38 -2.33 11.17
C ILE A 109 10.96 -3.56 11.97
N GLN A 110 11.82 -4.57 12.05
CA GLN A 110 11.52 -5.81 12.77
C GLN A 110 11.70 -5.65 14.29
N GLU A 111 12.65 -4.82 14.71
CA GLU A 111 12.98 -4.60 16.12
C GLU A 111 12.95 -3.10 16.44
N HIS A 112 12.19 -2.72 17.47
CA HIS A 112 12.15 -1.33 17.93
C HIS A 112 13.36 -0.92 18.77
N ILE A 113 14.24 -1.85 19.14
CA ILE A 113 15.43 -1.58 19.97
C ILE A 113 16.40 -0.66 19.20
N ASP A 114 16.52 -0.89 17.88
CA ASP A 114 17.38 -0.11 16.99
C ASP A 114 16.99 1.38 16.90
N LEU A 115 15.77 1.73 17.35
CA LEU A 115 15.30 3.12 17.43
C LEU A 115 15.84 3.87 18.66
N GLY A 116 16.61 3.20 19.52
CA GLY A 116 17.25 3.78 20.71
C GLY A 116 16.45 3.66 21.99
N ILE A 117 15.48 2.74 22.06
CA ILE A 117 14.75 2.43 23.30
C ILE A 117 15.53 1.37 24.08
N LYS A 118 15.67 1.56 25.40
CA LYS A 118 16.28 0.55 26.26
C LYS A 118 15.43 -0.71 26.28
N TYR A 119 16.09 -1.86 26.15
CA TYR A 119 15.40 -3.15 26.19
C TYR A 119 14.86 -3.47 27.59
N ASP A 120 13.56 -3.77 27.65
CA ASP A 120 12.87 -4.27 28.84
C ASP A 120 12.36 -5.70 28.58
N PRO A 121 12.87 -6.72 29.30
CA PRO A 121 12.46 -8.12 29.12
C PRO A 121 10.96 -8.36 29.32
N SER A 122 10.32 -7.54 30.16
CA SER A 122 8.88 -7.64 30.43
C SER A 122 8.02 -7.24 29.23
N ILE A 123 8.53 -6.38 28.35
CA ILE A 123 7.80 -5.87 27.18
C ILE A 123 7.96 -6.82 25.99
N GLY A 124 9.20 -7.27 25.74
CA GLY A 124 9.54 -8.10 24.60
C GLY A 124 9.83 -7.29 23.33
N ILE A 125 10.17 -7.97 22.24
CA ILE A 125 10.55 -7.35 20.97
C ILE A 125 9.31 -7.24 20.06
N TYR A 126 9.14 -6.07 19.45
CA TYR A 126 8.05 -5.76 18.54
C TYR A 126 8.58 -5.14 17.26
N GLY A 127 7.98 -5.54 16.14
CA GLY A 127 8.10 -4.86 14.87
C GLY A 127 7.21 -3.63 14.80
N LEU A 128 7.65 -2.65 14.03
CA LEU A 128 7.01 -1.35 13.89
C LEU A 128 6.92 -0.96 12.42
N ASP A 129 5.74 -0.54 11.98
CA ASP A 129 5.52 -0.02 10.65
C ASP A 129 5.51 1.51 10.67
N PHE A 130 6.36 2.10 9.84
CA PHE A 130 6.41 3.53 9.58
C PHE A 130 5.70 3.82 8.27
N TYR A 131 4.73 4.72 8.31
CA TYR A 131 4.07 5.23 7.12
C TYR A 131 4.10 6.74 7.09
N VAL A 132 4.85 7.30 6.14
CA VAL A 132 5.06 8.73 5.95
C VAL A 132 4.07 9.23 4.91
N VAL A 133 3.28 10.22 5.31
CA VAL A 133 2.41 10.94 4.38
C VAL A 133 3.07 12.27 4.05
N LEU A 134 3.40 12.45 2.78
CA LEU A 134 3.88 13.72 2.26
C LEU A 134 2.69 14.63 1.93
N GLY A 135 2.91 15.93 1.95
CA GLY A 135 1.90 16.90 1.56
C GLY A 135 2.50 18.25 1.24
N ARG A 136 1.77 19.02 0.45
CA ARG A 136 2.06 20.44 0.23
C ARG A 136 1.14 21.30 1.09
N PRO A 137 1.51 22.57 1.35
CA PRO A 137 0.53 23.59 1.74
C PRO A 137 -0.71 23.56 0.84
N GLY A 138 -1.92 23.66 1.41
CA GLY A 138 -3.19 23.58 0.66
C GLY A 138 -3.88 22.21 0.63
N PHE A 139 -3.22 21.12 1.06
CA PHE A 139 -3.86 19.79 1.11
C PHE A 139 -5.05 19.72 2.09
N SER A 140 -5.12 20.63 3.07
CA SER A 140 -6.22 20.70 4.05
C SER A 140 -7.59 21.05 3.43
N ILE A 141 -7.64 21.48 2.16
CA ILE A 141 -8.90 21.77 1.46
C ILE A 141 -9.79 20.54 1.33
N ALA A 142 -9.20 19.34 1.24
CA ALA A 142 -9.92 18.08 1.18
C ALA A 142 -10.51 17.67 2.55
N ASP A 143 -9.89 18.09 3.65
CA ASP A 143 -10.25 17.65 5.00
C ASP A 143 -11.10 18.67 5.79
N LYS A 144 -11.11 19.94 5.37
CA LYS A 144 -11.84 21.00 6.09
C LYS A 144 -13.35 20.79 5.97
N LYS A 145 -14.10 21.01 7.07
CA LYS A 145 -15.57 20.87 7.09
C LYS A 145 -16.29 21.89 6.19
N ARG A 146 -15.82 23.14 6.16
CA ARG A 146 -16.46 24.23 5.40
C ARG A 146 -15.83 24.35 4.01
N ARG A 147 -16.66 24.36 2.97
CA ARG A 147 -16.26 24.52 1.55
C ARG A 147 -15.20 23.50 1.12
N THR A 148 -15.44 22.22 1.39
CA THR A 148 -14.61 21.10 0.92
C THR A 148 -14.38 21.21 -0.58
N GLY A 149 -13.16 20.98 -1.02
CA GLY A 149 -12.79 20.98 -2.45
C GLY A 149 -11.87 19.82 -2.78
N CYS A 150 -11.69 19.56 -4.08
CA CYS A 150 -10.75 18.56 -4.55
C CYS A 150 -9.36 19.18 -4.75
N ILE A 151 -8.31 18.36 -4.57
CA ILE A 151 -6.94 18.76 -4.88
C ILE A 151 -6.74 18.58 -6.38
N GLY A 152 -6.42 19.66 -7.08
CA GLY A 152 -6.14 19.66 -8.52
C GLY A 152 -4.95 18.77 -8.87
N ALA A 153 -4.98 18.16 -10.06
CA ALA A 153 -3.99 17.16 -10.48
C ALA A 153 -2.54 17.67 -10.39
N LYS A 154 -2.30 18.92 -10.81
CA LYS A 154 -0.97 19.56 -10.73
C LYS A 154 -0.48 19.74 -9.28
N HIS A 155 -1.39 19.87 -8.31
CA HIS A 155 -1.02 20.05 -6.90
C HIS A 155 -0.82 18.74 -6.16
N ARG A 156 -1.24 17.61 -6.74
CA ARG A 156 -0.95 16.27 -6.20
C ARG A 156 0.54 15.96 -6.34
N ILE A 157 1.00 15.04 -5.51
CA ILE A 157 2.40 14.58 -5.49
C ILE A 157 2.47 13.31 -6.34
N SER A 158 3.46 13.24 -7.22
CA SER A 158 3.74 12.02 -7.97
C SER A 158 4.73 11.14 -7.20
N LYS A 159 4.76 9.84 -7.54
CA LYS A 159 5.74 8.90 -7.00
C LYS A 159 7.18 9.34 -7.27
N GLU A 160 7.45 9.86 -8.46
CA GLU A 160 8.79 10.31 -8.88
C GLU A 160 9.25 11.54 -8.09
N GLU A 161 8.34 12.47 -7.85
CA GLU A 161 8.61 13.65 -7.04
C GLU A 161 8.95 13.26 -5.59
N ALA A 162 8.22 12.31 -5.01
CA ALA A 162 8.51 11.81 -3.67
C ALA A 162 9.87 11.11 -3.57
N MET A 163 10.27 10.37 -4.60
CA MET A 163 11.60 9.74 -4.68
C MET A 163 12.71 10.79 -4.73
N ARG A 164 12.54 11.84 -5.56
CA ARG A 164 13.50 12.94 -5.66
C ARG A 164 13.62 13.70 -4.34
N TRP A 165 12.49 13.95 -3.68
CA TRP A 165 12.45 14.60 -2.38
C TRP A 165 13.17 13.78 -1.31
N PHE A 166 13.02 12.46 -1.32
CA PHE A 166 13.72 11.57 -0.38
C PHE A 166 15.23 11.59 -0.59
N GLN A 167 15.68 11.58 -1.85
CA GLN A 167 17.09 11.72 -2.21
C GLN A 167 17.65 13.08 -1.80
N GLN A 168 16.89 14.17 -1.99
CA GLN A 168 17.36 15.52 -1.67
C GLN A 168 17.42 15.80 -0.16
N LYS A 169 16.45 15.30 0.62
CA LYS A 169 16.36 15.62 2.05
C LYS A 169 17.23 14.72 2.94
N TYR A 170 17.35 13.45 2.58
CA TYR A 170 18.01 12.44 3.41
C TYR A 170 19.18 11.74 2.72
N ASP A 171 19.60 12.20 1.53
CA ASP A 171 20.65 11.59 0.71
C ASP A 171 20.45 10.08 0.46
N GLY A 172 19.19 9.65 0.46
CA GLY A 172 18.83 8.24 0.52
C GLY A 172 19.01 7.50 -0.80
N ILE A 173 19.46 6.25 -0.72
CA ILE A 173 19.68 5.39 -1.88
C ILE A 173 18.37 4.68 -2.23
N ILE A 174 17.93 4.82 -3.49
CA ILE A 174 16.73 4.14 -3.97
C ILE A 174 17.12 2.91 -4.79
N LEU A 175 16.88 1.74 -4.22
CA LEU A 175 17.11 0.47 -4.90
C LEU A 175 15.98 0.18 -5.90
N PRO A 176 16.29 -0.40 -7.07
CA PRO A 176 15.27 -0.85 -8.01
C PRO A 176 14.37 -1.91 -7.34
N GLY A 177 13.07 -1.83 -7.64
CA GLY A 177 12.12 -2.83 -7.16
C GLY A 177 12.41 -4.19 -7.78
N ARG A 178 12.16 -5.28 -7.04
CA ARG A 178 12.08 -6.61 -7.67
C ARG A 178 10.96 -6.55 -8.71
N SER A 179 11.29 -6.79 -9.99
CA SER A 179 10.27 -7.02 -11.01
C SER A 179 9.43 -8.20 -10.54
N LYS A 180 8.10 -8.08 -10.59
CA LYS A 180 7.26 -9.28 -10.54
C LYS A 180 7.74 -10.17 -11.70
N PRO A 181 7.87 -11.49 -11.52
CA PRO A 181 8.00 -12.35 -12.68
C PRO A 181 6.78 -12.04 -13.55
N GLU A 182 7.02 -11.56 -14.77
CA GLU A 182 5.98 -11.51 -15.77
C GLU A 182 5.48 -12.94 -15.91
N PHE A 183 4.29 -13.23 -15.37
CA PHE A 183 3.49 -14.32 -15.91
C PHE A 183 3.21 -13.90 -17.34
N ARG A 184 4.14 -14.22 -18.26
CA ARG A 184 3.86 -14.25 -19.68
C ARG A 184 2.68 -15.19 -19.79
N SER A 185 1.50 -14.62 -19.98
CA SER A 185 0.38 -15.34 -20.52
C SER A 185 0.93 -16.04 -21.75
N ILE A 186 1.14 -17.35 -21.65
CA ILE A 186 1.10 -18.23 -22.80
C ILE A 186 -0.35 -18.08 -23.26
N ALA A 187 -0.58 -17.05 -24.06
CA ALA A 187 -1.82 -16.88 -24.77
C ALA A 187 -2.02 -18.21 -25.49
N CYS A 188 -3.12 -18.85 -25.13
CA CYS A 188 -3.62 -20.07 -25.72
C CYS A 188 -3.91 -19.78 -27.20
N ALA A 189 -2.87 -19.76 -28.03
CA ALA A 189 -2.93 -19.59 -29.48
C ALA A 189 -3.30 -20.91 -30.18
N HIS A 190 -4.09 -21.76 -29.51
CA HIS A 190 -4.60 -23.02 -30.05
C HIS A 190 -6.13 -23.14 -29.96
N HIS A 191 -6.84 -22.08 -29.55
CA HIS A 191 -8.30 -22.09 -29.47
C HIS A 191 -8.95 -20.99 -30.31
N THR A 192 -8.45 -20.79 -31.53
CA THR A 192 -9.14 -19.93 -32.53
C THR A 192 -9.07 -20.49 -33.96
N LEU A 193 -8.57 -21.72 -34.14
CA LEU A 193 -8.59 -22.39 -35.46
C LEU A 193 -9.75 -23.39 -35.62
N VAL A 194 -10.29 -23.93 -34.52
CA VAL A 194 -11.39 -24.92 -34.60
C VAL A 194 -12.74 -24.26 -34.92
N ILE A 195 -12.98 -23.04 -34.45
CA ILE A 195 -14.27 -22.34 -34.69
C ILE A 195 -14.33 -21.75 -36.12
N ARG A 196 -13.20 -21.44 -36.76
CA ARG A 196 -13.17 -20.95 -38.15
C ARG A 196 -13.19 -22.06 -39.20
N LEU A 197 -12.76 -23.29 -38.87
CA LEU A 197 -12.85 -24.43 -39.79
C LEU A 197 -14.26 -25.05 -39.83
N TRP A 198 -15.02 -24.97 -38.72
CA TRP A 198 -16.36 -25.54 -38.64
C TRP A 198 -17.43 -24.74 -39.41
N TRP A 199 -17.16 -23.46 -39.73
CA TRP A 199 -18.08 -22.62 -40.51
C TRP A 199 -17.83 -22.65 -42.03
N TRP A 200 -16.77 -23.31 -42.50
CA TRP A 200 -16.47 -23.44 -43.93
C TRP A 200 -16.79 -24.83 -44.49
N TYR A 201 -16.87 -25.88 -43.65
CA TYR A 201 -17.20 -27.24 -44.07
C TYR A 201 -18.69 -27.60 -44.00
N GLY A 202 -19.56 -26.67 -43.56
CA GLY A 202 -21.00 -26.89 -43.36
C GLY A 202 -21.89 -26.38 -44.51
N SER A 203 -21.36 -26.20 -45.71
CA SER A 203 -22.11 -25.72 -46.88
C SER A 203 -21.56 -26.34 -48.15
N HIS A 204 -21.80 -27.64 -48.35
CA HIS A 204 -21.86 -28.37 -49.63
C HIS A 204 -21.70 -29.88 -49.33
N VAL A 205 -22.78 -30.58 -48.99
CA VAL A 205 -23.09 -31.93 -49.52
C VAL A 205 -24.60 -32.12 -49.31
N GLU A 206 -25.34 -31.77 -50.35
CA GLU A 206 -26.68 -32.26 -50.62
C GLU A 206 -26.50 -33.51 -51.49
N THR A 207 -27.02 -34.67 -51.08
CA THR A 207 -27.86 -35.58 -51.87
C THR A 207 -27.91 -37.00 -51.27
N ASP A 208 -29.15 -37.41 -50.99
CA ASP A 208 -29.76 -38.71 -51.23
C ASP A 208 -29.08 -40.00 -50.75
N VAL A 209 -29.83 -40.81 -49.98
CA VAL A 209 -30.50 -42.03 -50.50
C VAL A 209 -31.42 -42.61 -49.40
N ARG A 210 -32.73 -42.58 -49.71
CA ARG A 210 -33.80 -43.58 -49.45
C ARG A 210 -34.01 -44.17 -48.04
N GLY A 211 -35.27 -44.07 -47.61
CA GLY A 211 -36.10 -45.29 -47.49
C GLY A 211 -36.69 -45.57 -46.11
N GLU A 212 -38.02 -45.50 -46.05
CA GLU A 212 -38.92 -46.21 -45.13
C GLU A 212 -38.87 -45.79 -43.63
N GLY A 213 -39.96 -45.53 -42.93
CA GLY A 213 -41.38 -45.63 -43.22
C GLY A 213 -42.17 -45.40 -41.93
N MET A 214 -43.09 -44.44 -42.00
CA MET A 214 -44.44 -44.47 -41.42
C MET A 214 -44.67 -44.57 -39.89
N ILE A 215 -45.84 -43.98 -39.53
CA ILE A 215 -46.75 -44.22 -38.37
C ILE A 215 -46.19 -43.93 -36.97
N GLY A 216 -46.82 -43.14 -36.09
CA GLY A 216 -48.18 -42.60 -36.04
C GLY A 216 -48.70 -42.69 -34.60
N ALA A 217 -49.34 -41.62 -34.12
CA ALA A 217 -50.40 -41.55 -33.10
C ALA A 217 -50.17 -41.99 -31.64
N GLY A 218 -50.64 -41.12 -30.72
CA GLY A 218 -51.18 -41.46 -29.38
C GLY A 218 -50.13 -41.85 -28.33
N VAL A 219 -50.20 -41.46 -27.06
CA VAL A 219 -51.29 -41.04 -26.16
C VAL A 219 -50.69 -40.08 -25.13
#